data_AF-A0A7Y0BLZ1-F1
#
_entry.id   AF-A0A7Y0BLZ1-F1
#
_cell.length_a   1.000
_cell.length_b   1.000
_cell.length_c   1.000
_cell.angle_alpha   90.00
_cell.angle_beta   90.00
_cell.angle_gamma   90.00
#
_symmetry.space_group_name_H-M   'P 1'
#
loop_
_entity.id
_entity.type
_entity.pdbx_description
1 polymer ?
#
loop_
_entity_poly.entity_id
_entity_poly.type
_entity_poly.pdbx_seq_one_letter_code
_entity_poly.pdbx_strand_id
1 'polypeptide(L)'
;MTTDYLIDGMLSGTGLRDTKNGGYVEPLAVGLSASLTDDLIAWQKSYEDAHFSNFPITIVNDLDREGIALSARAQVELPGKKIGYFSNGLMKRMA
;
A
#
# COMPACT_ATOMS: atom_id res chain seq x y z
N MET A 1 -3.04 0.94 -19.22
CA MET A 1 -2.10 1.87 -18.54
C MET A 1 -1.53 1.17 -17.33
N THR A 2 -0.24 0.87 -17.33
CA THR A 2 0.47 0.17 -16.26
C THR A 2 0.68 1.13 -15.08
N THR A 3 0.17 0.80 -13.89
CA THR A 3 0.56 1.45 -12.62
C THR A 3 2.07 1.33 -12.45
N ASP A 4 2.74 2.36 -11.94
CA ASP A 4 4.18 2.40 -11.64
C ASP A 4 4.50 1.84 -10.25
N TYR A 5 3.69 2.19 -9.24
CA TYR A 5 3.83 1.69 -7.88
C TYR A 5 2.49 1.25 -7.29
N LEU A 6 2.50 0.14 -6.56
CA LEU A 6 1.35 -0.35 -5.82
C LEU A 6 1.57 -0.16 -4.32
N ILE A 7 0.64 0.52 -3.66
CA ILE A 7 0.50 0.39 -2.21
C ILE A 7 0.03 -1.05 -1.96
N ASP A 8 0.86 -1.85 -1.33
CA ASP A 8 0.69 -3.30 -1.24
C ASP A 8 0.64 -3.74 0.23
N GLY A 9 -0.51 -4.30 0.64
CA GLY A 9 -0.77 -4.74 2.01
C GLY A 9 -0.15 -6.10 2.35
N MET A 10 0.70 -6.64 1.48
CA MET A 10 1.45 -7.87 1.73
C MET A 10 2.44 -7.70 2.89
N LEU A 11 2.45 -8.69 3.78
CA LEU A 11 3.19 -8.64 5.05
C LEU A 11 4.71 -8.66 4.89
N SER A 12 5.21 -9.12 3.75
CA SER A 12 6.64 -9.26 3.46
C SER A 12 7.26 -8.06 2.74
N GLY A 13 6.52 -6.95 2.61
CA GLY A 13 6.94 -5.76 1.88
C GLY A 13 7.33 -4.57 2.73
N THR A 14 7.42 -3.41 2.08
CA THR A 14 7.64 -2.07 2.67
C THR A 14 6.37 -1.21 2.60
N GLY A 15 5.21 -1.83 2.32
CA GLY A 15 3.96 -1.14 1.98
C GLY A 15 3.92 -0.57 0.55
N LEU A 16 5.04 -0.61 -0.19
CA LEU A 16 5.14 -0.11 -1.56
C LEU A 16 5.86 -1.10 -2.48
N ARG A 17 5.23 -1.42 -3.61
CA ARG A 17 5.75 -2.36 -4.61
C ARG A 17 6.00 -1.66 -5.94
N ASP A 18 7.19 -1.85 -6.49
CA ASP A 18 7.53 -1.42 -7.85
C ASP A 18 6.98 -2.46 -8.84
N THR A 19 6.02 -2.04 -9.66
CA THR A 19 5.36 -2.92 -10.64
C THR A 19 6.17 -3.08 -11.92
N LYS A 20 7.12 -2.17 -12.19
CA LYS A 20 7.93 -2.17 -13.41
C LYS A 20 9.16 -3.05 -13.24
N ASN A 21 9.86 -2.89 -12.12
CA ASN A 21 11.07 -3.65 -11.83
C ASN A 21 10.78 -4.91 -11.00
N GLY A 22 9.61 -4.98 -10.37
CA GLY A 22 9.27 -6.04 -9.43
C GLY A 22 9.92 -5.83 -8.07
N GLY A 23 9.29 -6.38 -7.03
CA GLY A 23 9.77 -6.29 -5.65
C GLY A 23 9.26 -5.07 -4.88
N TYR A 24 9.60 -5.04 -3.60
CA TYR A 24 9.23 -3.97 -2.68
C TYR A 24 10.33 -2.92 -2.64
N VAL A 25 9.93 -1.66 -2.55
CA VAL A 25 10.83 -0.50 -2.54
C VAL A 25 10.52 0.37 -1.34
N GLU A 26 11.54 0.96 -0.73
CA GLU A 26 11.31 1.87 0.39
C GLU A 26 10.59 3.15 -0.10
N PRO A 27 9.47 3.55 0.53
CA PRO A 27 8.76 4.79 0.19
C PRO A 27 9.64 6.05 0.15
N LEU A 28 10.57 6.19 1.10
CA LEU A 28 11.54 7.29 1.14
C LEU A 28 12.48 7.28 -0.06
N ALA A 29 12.92 6.10 -0.51
CA ALA A 29 13.86 5.96 -1.64
C ALA A 29 13.22 6.37 -2.98
N VAL A 30 11.89 6.34 -3.09
CA VAL A 30 11.15 6.78 -4.29
C VAL A 30 10.68 8.24 -4.21
N GLY A 31 10.99 8.94 -3.12
CA GLY A 31 10.66 10.35 -2.94
C GLY A 31 9.32 10.64 -2.26
N LEU A 32 8.71 9.64 -1.59
CA LEU A 32 7.58 9.92 -0.68
C LEU A 32 8.07 10.59 0.60
N SER A 33 7.19 11.38 1.20
CA SER A 33 7.44 12.08 2.45
C SER A 33 7.64 11.11 3.61
N ALA A 34 8.42 11.53 4.61
CA ALA A 34 8.59 10.76 5.85
C ALA A 34 7.23 10.49 6.53
N SER A 35 6.35 11.51 6.56
CA SER A 35 5.00 11.35 7.11
C SER A 35 4.18 10.26 6.41
N LEU A 36 4.18 10.24 5.07
CA LEU A 36 3.43 9.22 4.33
C LEU A 36 4.09 7.84 4.44
N THR A 37 5.42 7.80 4.57
CA THR A 37 6.16 6.56 4.82
C THR A 37 5.78 5.96 6.16
N ASP A 38 5.75 6.77 7.22
CA ASP A 38 5.35 6.34 8.56
C ASP A 38 3.91 5.82 8.57
N ASP A 39 3.00 6.51 7.86
CA ASP A 39 1.61 6.07 7.72
C ASP A 39 1.49 4.74 6.96
N LEU A 40 2.28 4.53 5.90
CA LEU A 40 2.32 3.27 5.15
C LEU A 40 2.83 2.10 6.02
N ILE A 41 3.85 2.34 6.83
CA ILE A 41 4.39 1.35 7.77
C ILE A 41 3.35 1.00 8.83
N ALA A 42 2.67 2.00 9.41
CA ALA A 42 1.62 1.78 10.40
C ALA A 42 0.42 1.00 9.82
N TRP A 43 0.00 1.35 8.61
CA TRP A 43 -1.05 0.65 7.88
C TRP A 43 -0.67 -0.80 7.57
N GLN A 44 0.55 -1.05 7.11
CA GLN A 44 1.04 -2.40 6.82
C GLN A 44 1.08 -3.27 8.08
N LYS A 45 1.50 -2.70 9.22
CA LYS A 45 1.47 -3.39 10.51
C LYS A 45 0.04 -3.77 10.93
N SER A 46 -0.93 -2.89 10.67
CA SER A 46 -2.34 -3.18 10.94
C SER A 46 -2.87 -4.33 10.07
N TYR A 47 -2.37 -4.45 8.83
CA TYR A 47 -2.61 -5.62 7.98
C TYR A 47 -2.01 -6.91 8.53
N GLU A 48 -0.83 -6.83 9.15
CA GLU A 48 -0.17 -7.95 9.82
C GLU A 48 -0.97 -8.43 11.03
N ASP A 49 -1.42 -7.51 11.87
CA ASP A 49 -2.28 -7.81 13.02
C ASP A 49 -3.63 -8.43 12.57
N ALA A 50 -4.18 -7.94 11.46
CA ALA A 50 -5.38 -8.52 10.84
C ALA A 50 -5.14 -9.94 10.32
N HIS A 51 -3.93 -10.25 9.83
CA HIS A 51 -3.56 -11.59 9.39
C HIS A 51 -3.57 -12.59 10.56
N PHE A 52 -3.01 -12.22 11.71
CA PHE A 52 -3.08 -13.04 12.93
C PHE A 52 -4.52 -13.26 13.41
N SER A 53 -5.43 -12.35 13.09
CA SER A 53 -6.86 -12.44 13.39
C SER A 53 -7.68 -13.14 12.29
N ASN A 54 -7.04 -13.81 11.34
CA ASN A 54 -7.66 -14.51 10.20
C ASN A 54 -8.47 -13.59 9.27
N PHE A 55 -8.00 -12.35 9.08
CA PHE A 55 -8.58 -11.32 8.22
C PHE A 55 -10.09 -11.10 8.41
N PRO A 56 -10.54 -10.56 9.56
CA PRO A 56 -11.94 -10.22 9.76
C PRO A 56 -12.38 -9.22 8.68
N ILE A 57 -13.48 -9.51 7.98
CA ILE A 57 -13.92 -8.73 6.81
C ILE A 57 -14.12 -7.24 7.13
N THR A 58 -14.56 -6.90 8.34
CA THR A 58 -14.73 -5.52 8.79
C THR A 58 -13.38 -4.79 8.87
N ILE A 59 -12.35 -5.44 9.41
CA ILE A 59 -11.00 -4.89 9.50
C ILE A 59 -10.39 -4.76 8.10
N VAL A 60 -10.55 -5.77 7.25
CA VAL A 60 -10.05 -5.72 5.86
C VAL A 60 -10.66 -4.54 5.10
N ASN A 61 -11.97 -4.30 5.24
CA ASN A 61 -12.62 -3.16 4.59
C ASN A 61 -12.09 -1.80 5.08
N ASP A 62 -11.84 -1.67 6.38
CA ASP A 62 -11.28 -0.44 6.95
C ASP A 62 -9.84 -0.21 6.47
N LEU A 63 -9.03 -1.28 6.43
CA LEU A 63 -7.67 -1.25 5.91
C LEU A 63 -7.63 -0.97 4.40
N ASP A 64 -8.59 -1.48 3.64
CA ASP A 64 -8.73 -1.20 2.21
C ASP A 64 -9.04 0.27 1.97
N ARG A 65 -9.96 0.84 2.75
CA ARG A 65 -10.28 2.27 2.67
C ARG A 65 -9.06 3.13 3.00
N GLU A 66 -8.29 2.74 4.01
CA GLU A 66 -7.05 3.43 4.38
C GLU A 66 -5.98 3.31 3.29
N GLY A 67 -5.77 2.11 2.74
CA GLY A 67 -4.82 1.87 1.65
C GLY A 67 -5.16 2.67 0.38
N ILE A 68 -6.45 2.82 0.06
CA ILE A 68 -6.92 3.70 -1.01
C ILE A 68 -6.58 5.17 -0.71
N ALA A 69 -6.82 5.64 0.51
CA ALA A 69 -6.49 7.01 0.90
C ALA A 69 -4.96 7.28 0.83
N LEU A 70 -4.15 6.31 1.26
CA LEU A 70 -2.68 6.37 1.16
C LEU A 70 -2.22 6.40 -0.29
N SER A 71 -2.83 5.60 -1.17
CA SER A 71 -2.53 5.63 -2.62
C SER A 71 -2.84 6.99 -3.25
N ALA A 72 -3.94 7.64 -2.83
CA ALA A 72 -4.29 8.97 -3.30
C ALA A 72 -3.29 10.03 -2.82
N ARG A 73 -2.81 9.94 -1.57
CA ARG A 73 -1.76 10.80 -1.03
C ARG A 73 -0.43 10.60 -1.76
N ALA A 74 -0.01 9.35 -1.96
CA ALA A 74 1.18 9.01 -2.74
C ALA A 74 1.09 9.54 -4.18
N GLN A 75 -0.11 9.51 -4.79
CA GLN A 75 -0.34 10.05 -6.13
C GLN A 75 -0.14 11.57 -6.20
N VAL A 76 -0.45 12.31 -5.12
CA VAL A 76 -0.19 13.76 -5.01
C VAL A 76 1.30 14.05 -4.87
N GLU A 77 2.01 13.25 -4.08
CA GLU A 77 3.46 13.42 -3.88
C GLU A 77 4.29 12.97 -5.10
N LEU A 78 3.79 12.01 -5.88
CA LEU A 78 4.41 11.51 -7.11
C LEU A 78 3.52 11.77 -8.34
N PRO A 79 3.29 13.02 -8.75
CA PRO A 79 2.34 13.36 -9.81
C PRO A 79 2.72 12.79 -11.20
N GLY A 80 4.00 12.47 -11.41
CA GLY A 80 4.51 11.85 -12.64
C GLY A 80 4.46 10.32 -12.66
N LYS A 81 3.94 9.69 -11.60
CA LYS A 81 3.85 8.23 -11.45
C LYS A 81 2.39 7.84 -11.29
N LYS A 82 2.00 6.69 -11.81
CA LYS A 82 0.68 6.13 -11.56
C LYS A 82 0.73 5.24 -10.32
N ILE A 83 0.04 5.64 -9.26
CA ILE A 83 -0.06 4.87 -8.02
C ILE A 83 -1.35 4.04 -8.05
N GLY A 84 -1.30 2.82 -7.54
CA GLY A 84 -2.48 1.97 -7.37
C GLY A 84 -2.49 1.30 -6.01
N TYR A 85 -3.53 0.51 -5.75
CA TYR A 85 -3.73 -0.16 -4.47
C TYR A 85 -3.91 -1.68 -4.65
N PHE A 86 -3.34 -2.47 -3.74
CA PHE A 86 -3.54 -3.91 -3.65
C PHE A 86 -4.00 -4.32 -2.25
N SER A 87 -5.19 -4.92 -2.19
CA SER A 87 -5.77 -5.50 -0.99
C SER A 87 -5.23 -6.91 -0.77
N ASN A 88 -4.48 -7.10 0.31
CA ASN A 88 -4.01 -8.42 0.71
C ASN A 88 -5.16 -9.30 1.23
N GLY A 89 -6.08 -8.73 2.01
CA GLY A 89 -7.22 -9.47 2.59
C GLY A 89 -8.19 -10.02 1.54
N LEU A 90 -8.36 -9.32 0.41
CA LEU A 90 -9.18 -9.77 -0.71
C LEU A 90 -8.36 -10.42 -1.84
N MET A 91 -7.04 -10.45 -1.71
CA MET A 91 -6.07 -10.80 -2.76
C MET A 91 -6.39 -10.13 -4.10
N LYS A 92 -6.76 -8.85 -4.06
CA LYS A 92 -7.30 -8.12 -5.21
C LYS A 92 -6.67 -6.75 -5.36
N ARG A 93 -6.28 -6.45 -6.60
CA ARG A 93 -5.89 -5.10 -7.00
C ARG A 93 -7.12 -4.22 -7.17
N MET A 94 -7.12 -3.06 -6.53
CA MET A 94 -8.14 -2.04 -6.75
C MET A 94 -7.55 -0.95 -7.66
N ALA A 95 -8.29 -0.64 -8.72
CA ALA A 95 -7.85 0.16 -9.85
C ALA A 95 -8.00 1.66 -9.59
#